data_AF-A0A968U1V4-F1
#
_entry.id   AF-A0A968U1V4-F1
#
_cell.length_a   1.000
_cell.length_b   1.000
_cell.length_c   1.000
_cell.angle_alpha   90.00
_cell.angle_beta   90.00
_cell.angle_gamma   90.00
#
_symmetry.space_group_name_H-M   'P 1'
#
loop_
_entity.id
_entity.type
_entity.pdbx_description
1 polymer ?
#
loop_
_entity_poly.entity_id
_entity_poly.type
_entity_poly.pdbx_seq_one_letter_code
_entity_poly.pdbx_strand_id
1 'polypeptide(L)'
;MNEHISKLSPRVPDKAFFVWRYKGTDELLFLGDSQAAQRSFETAAEWASIYSDPESQAAAQVSQQTAEYLASNPESRSAQIAAWVMVLGNAFDDNTRRYAISQIEALGGSVAVDEQGRLQIQQPEGD
;
A
#
# COMPACT_ATOMS: atom_id res chain seq x y z
N MET A 1 -3.07 16.36 5.80
CA MET A 1 -3.71 15.57 4.72
C MET A 1 -5.23 15.47 4.88
N ASN A 2 -5.72 15.18 6.09
CA ASN A 2 -7.13 14.84 6.33
C ASN A 2 -8.17 15.92 5.96
N GLU A 3 -7.86 17.22 6.12
CA GLU A 3 -8.84 18.30 5.85
C GLU A 3 -9.18 18.51 4.36
N HIS A 4 -8.34 18.05 3.43
CA HIS A 4 -8.51 18.29 1.99
C HIS A 4 -9.03 17.08 1.22
N ILE A 5 -8.82 15.87 1.74
CA ILE A 5 -9.27 14.61 1.12
C ILE A 5 -10.80 14.49 1.09
N SER A 6 -11.50 15.07 2.05
CA SER A 6 -12.97 15.10 2.11
C SER A 6 -13.62 15.86 0.94
N LYS A 7 -12.84 16.65 0.20
CA LYS A 7 -13.30 17.38 -0.99
C LYS A 7 -13.15 16.58 -2.29
N LEU A 8 -12.46 15.44 -2.24
CA LEU A 8 -12.29 14.56 -3.39
C LEU A 8 -13.56 13.74 -3.60
N SER A 9 -13.76 13.29 -4.83
CA SER A 9 -14.78 12.31 -5.17
C SER A 9 -14.13 11.16 -5.93
N PRO A 10 -14.80 10.00 -6.04
CA PRO A 10 -14.20 8.85 -6.70
C PRO A 10 -13.79 9.06 -8.17
N ARG A 11 -14.35 10.07 -8.84
CA ARG A 11 -14.04 10.43 -10.24
C ARG A 11 -13.33 11.77 -10.41
N VAL A 12 -13.13 12.54 -9.33
CA VAL A 12 -12.55 13.89 -9.40
C VAL A 12 -11.60 14.12 -8.22
N PRO A 13 -10.29 14.31 -8.48
CA PRO A 13 -9.60 14.17 -9.77
C PRO A 13 -9.63 12.73 -10.28
N ASP A 14 -9.24 12.52 -11.54
CA ASP A 14 -9.20 11.17 -12.09
C ASP A 14 -8.24 10.29 -11.28
N LYS A 15 -8.64 9.02 -11.07
CA LYS A 15 -7.91 8.03 -10.25
C LYS A 15 -7.59 8.53 -8.83
N ALA A 16 -8.48 9.30 -8.22
CA ALA A 16 -8.33 9.80 -6.84
C ALA A 16 -8.16 8.68 -5.79
N PHE A 17 -8.46 7.42 -6.11
CA PHE A 17 -8.17 6.28 -5.25
C PHE A 17 -6.68 6.19 -4.88
N PHE A 18 -5.75 6.68 -5.71
CA PHE A 18 -4.33 6.73 -5.36
C PHE A 18 -4.06 7.59 -4.12
N VAL A 19 -4.81 8.68 -3.93
CA VAL A 19 -4.67 9.54 -2.74
C VAL A 19 -5.00 8.75 -1.47
N TRP A 20 -6.04 7.93 -1.52
CA TRP A 20 -6.42 7.05 -0.41
C TRP A 20 -5.39 5.94 -0.16
N ARG A 21 -4.81 5.37 -1.22
CA ARG A 21 -3.73 4.38 -1.09
C ARG A 21 -2.51 4.97 -0.40
N TYR A 22 -2.05 6.16 -0.83
CA TYR A 22 -0.93 6.83 -0.19
C TYR A 22 -1.23 7.21 1.26
N LYS A 23 -2.45 7.70 1.53
CA LYS A 23 -2.88 7.96 2.92
C LYS A 23 -2.84 6.70 3.78
N GLY A 24 -3.38 5.57 3.30
CA GLY A 24 -3.38 4.32 4.05
C GLY A 24 -1.97 3.79 4.32
N THR A 25 -1.07 3.93 3.35
CA THR A 25 0.35 3.62 3.54
C THR A 25 1.00 4.51 4.59
N ASP A 26 0.77 5.82 4.57
CA ASP A 26 1.35 6.73 5.56
C ASP A 26 0.83 6.46 6.97
N GLU A 27 -0.47 6.17 7.10
CA GLU A 27 -1.10 5.81 8.37
C GLU A 27 -0.52 4.51 8.92
N LEU A 28 -0.31 3.52 8.06
CA LEU A 28 0.24 2.24 8.47
C LEU A 28 1.73 2.35 8.85
N LEU A 29 2.55 3.00 8.01
CA LEU A 29 4.00 2.98 8.16
C LEU A 29 4.55 4.03 9.13
N PHE A 30 3.96 5.23 9.14
CA PHE A 30 4.51 6.36 9.90
C PHE A 30 3.71 6.68 11.16
N LEU A 31 2.42 6.35 11.18
CA LEU A 31 1.57 6.60 12.34
C LEU A 31 1.29 5.34 13.16
N GLY A 32 1.54 4.15 12.60
CA GLY A 32 1.17 2.88 13.23
C GLY A 32 -0.33 2.72 13.44
N ASP A 33 -1.16 3.49 12.73
CA ASP A 33 -2.62 3.50 12.87
C ASP A 33 -3.22 2.57 11.82
N SER A 34 -3.13 1.26 12.11
CA SER A 34 -3.63 0.21 11.24
C SER A 34 -5.14 0.28 11.00
N GLN A 35 -5.92 0.79 11.95
CA GLN A 35 -7.36 0.96 11.79
C GLN A 35 -7.68 2.12 10.84
N ALA A 36 -6.95 3.24 10.94
CA ALA A 36 -7.09 4.32 9.96
C ALA A 36 -6.61 3.88 8.58
N ALA A 37 -5.50 3.14 8.51
CA ALA A 37 -4.98 2.58 7.27
C ALA A 37 -6.00 1.62 6.61
N GLN A 38 -6.62 0.74 7.38
CA GLN A 38 -7.68 -0.16 6.91
C GLN A 38 -8.77 0.63 6.18
N ARG A 39 -9.36 1.64 6.84
CA ARG A 39 -10.44 2.46 6.25
C ARG A 39 -10.00 3.17 4.98
N SER A 40 -8.75 3.64 4.95
CA SER A 40 -8.17 4.26 3.75
C SER A 40 -8.05 3.28 2.60
N PHE A 41 -7.61 2.05 2.86
CA PHE A 41 -7.52 0.99 1.84
C PHE A 41 -8.89 0.49 1.38
N GLU A 42 -9.89 0.40 2.27
CA GLU A 42 -11.28 0.12 1.89
C GLU A 42 -11.81 1.18 0.93
N THR A 43 -11.62 2.46 1.28
CA THR A 43 -12.05 3.58 0.43
C THR A 43 -11.32 3.56 -0.93
N ALA A 44 -10.02 3.26 -0.93
CA ALA A 44 -9.26 3.11 -2.17
C ALA A 44 -9.79 1.97 -3.04
N ALA A 45 -10.14 0.82 -2.46
CA ALA A 45 -10.70 -0.31 -3.17
C ALA A 45 -12.04 0.03 -3.82
N GLU A 46 -12.95 0.62 -3.05
CA GLU A 46 -14.25 1.08 -3.54
C GLU A 46 -14.08 2.07 -4.70
N TRP A 47 -13.22 3.08 -4.55
CA TRP A 47 -13.05 4.11 -5.55
C TRP A 47 -12.39 3.58 -6.83
N ALA A 48 -11.41 2.69 -6.70
CA ALA A 48 -10.74 2.06 -7.83
C ALA A 48 -11.67 1.12 -8.62
N SER A 49 -12.60 0.43 -7.94
CA SER A 49 -13.55 -0.49 -8.58
C SER A 49 -14.52 0.17 -9.58
N ILE A 50 -14.66 1.50 -9.52
CA ILE A 50 -15.51 2.29 -10.43
C ILE A 50 -14.94 2.34 -11.86
N TYR A 51 -13.64 2.10 -12.00
CA TYR A 51 -12.90 2.16 -13.25
C TYR A 51 -12.74 0.78 -13.85
N SER A 52 -13.04 0.61 -15.14
CA SER A 52 -12.93 -0.70 -15.81
C SER A 52 -11.54 -1.01 -16.35
N ASP A 53 -10.58 -0.10 -16.23
CA ASP A 53 -9.23 -0.32 -16.76
C ASP A 53 -8.42 -1.30 -15.88
N PRO A 54 -7.50 -2.09 -16.47
CA PRO A 54 -6.78 -3.13 -15.74
C PRO A 54 -5.96 -2.63 -14.56
N GLU A 55 -5.38 -1.44 -14.67
CA GLU A 55 -4.55 -0.85 -13.60
C GLU A 55 -5.41 -0.53 -12.37
N SER A 56 -6.55 0.13 -12.59
CA SER A 56 -7.48 0.45 -11.50
C SER A 56 -8.07 -0.82 -10.86
N GLN A 57 -8.39 -1.85 -11.65
CA GLN A 57 -8.88 -3.13 -11.12
C GLN A 57 -7.82 -3.85 -10.26
N ALA A 58 -6.55 -3.84 -10.67
CA ALA A 58 -5.46 -4.36 -9.86
C ALA A 58 -5.28 -3.54 -8.56
N ALA A 59 -5.39 -2.21 -8.63
CA ALA A 59 -5.33 -1.36 -7.46
C ALA A 59 -6.49 -1.62 -6.49
N ALA A 60 -7.71 -1.87 -7.01
CA ALA A 60 -8.87 -2.22 -6.20
C ALA A 60 -8.63 -3.53 -5.44
N GLN A 61 -8.18 -4.58 -6.14
CA GLN A 61 -7.90 -5.88 -5.55
C GLN A 61 -6.84 -5.82 -4.45
N VAL A 62 -5.69 -5.18 -4.73
CA VAL A 62 -4.59 -5.06 -3.75
C VAL A 62 -5.01 -4.25 -2.53
N SER A 63 -5.77 -3.17 -2.74
CA SER A 63 -6.24 -2.34 -1.62
C SER A 63 -7.24 -3.11 -0.75
N GLN A 64 -8.19 -3.85 -1.36
CA GLN A 64 -9.15 -4.67 -0.63
C GLN A 64 -8.47 -5.75 0.21
N GLN A 65 -7.51 -6.48 -0.38
CA GLN A 65 -6.74 -7.50 0.34
C GLN A 65 -5.98 -6.91 1.53
N THR A 66 -5.42 -5.71 1.36
CA THR A 66 -4.72 -5.00 2.44
C THR A 66 -5.67 -4.62 3.57
N ALA A 67 -6.87 -4.11 3.25
CA ALA A 67 -7.89 -3.78 4.23
C ALA A 67 -8.38 -5.00 5.01
N GLU A 68 -8.73 -6.09 4.32
CA GLU A 68 -9.16 -7.35 4.94
C GLU A 68 -8.10 -7.89 5.89
N TYR A 69 -6.84 -7.76 5.49
CA TYR A 69 -5.73 -8.23 6.28
C TYR A 69 -5.51 -7.40 7.55
N LEU A 70 -5.53 -6.07 7.43
CA LEU A 70 -5.49 -5.15 8.59
C LEU A 70 -6.66 -5.35 9.54
N ALA A 71 -7.85 -5.69 9.02
CA ALA A 71 -9.02 -6.00 9.85
C ALA A 71 -8.82 -7.28 10.69
N SER A 72 -8.11 -8.27 10.15
CA SER A 72 -7.82 -9.54 10.83
C SER A 72 -6.58 -9.50 11.72
N ASN A 73 -5.60 -8.66 11.38
CA ASN A 73 -4.35 -8.52 12.12
C ASN A 73 -3.85 -7.05 12.06
N PRO A 74 -4.30 -6.19 12.99
CA PRO A 74 -3.96 -4.77 12.98
C PRO A 74 -2.47 -4.48 13.21
N GLU A 75 -1.70 -5.40 13.80
CA GLU A 75 -0.24 -5.25 13.95
C GLU A 75 0.53 -6.05 12.89
N SER A 76 -0.13 -6.40 11.78
CA SER A 76 0.43 -7.27 10.76
C SER A 76 1.74 -6.74 10.19
N ARG A 77 2.79 -7.54 10.31
CA ARG A 77 4.10 -7.27 9.70
C ARG A 77 4.01 -7.41 8.19
N SER A 78 3.22 -8.35 7.71
CA SER A 78 2.99 -8.55 6.27
C SER A 78 2.23 -7.38 5.63
N ALA A 79 1.32 -6.71 6.36
CA ALA A 79 0.66 -5.49 5.88
C ALA A 79 1.64 -4.32 5.78
N GLN A 80 2.50 -4.17 6.80
CA GLN A 80 3.58 -3.18 6.78
C GLN A 80 4.55 -3.44 5.61
N ILE A 81 4.87 -4.69 5.31
CA ILE A 81 5.68 -5.06 4.14
C ILE A 81 4.99 -4.66 2.84
N ALA A 82 3.70 -4.95 2.66
CA ALA A 82 2.97 -4.56 1.45
C ALA A 82 3.00 -3.04 1.22
N ALA A 83 2.91 -2.25 2.30
CA ALA A 83 3.06 -0.81 2.24
C ALA A 83 4.48 -0.37 1.83
N TRP A 84 5.54 -0.97 2.38
CA TRP A 84 6.92 -0.70 1.95
C TRP A 84 7.19 -1.13 0.51
N VAL A 85 6.55 -2.19 0.02
CA VAL A 85 6.63 -2.60 -1.40
C VAL A 85 6.05 -1.52 -2.32
N MET A 86 4.97 -0.85 -1.90
CA MET A 86 4.43 0.28 -2.65
C MET A 86 5.41 1.46 -2.70
N VAL A 87 6.07 1.78 -1.57
CA VAL A 87 7.14 2.80 -1.54
C VAL A 87 8.29 2.39 -2.45
N LEU A 88 8.73 1.14 -2.38
CA LEU A 88 9.81 0.58 -3.18
C LEU A 88 9.53 0.67 -4.69
N GLY A 89 8.32 0.32 -5.11
CA GLY A 89 7.90 0.38 -6.51
C GLY A 89 7.79 1.79 -7.08
N ASN A 90 7.60 2.80 -6.23
CA ASN A 90 7.51 4.21 -6.62
C ASN A 90 8.79 5.02 -6.32
N ALA A 91 9.85 4.38 -5.80
CA ALA A 91 11.08 5.06 -5.42
C ALA A 91 11.83 5.62 -6.65
N PHE A 92 12.04 6.94 -6.66
CA PHE A 92 12.76 7.63 -7.73
C PHE A 92 14.29 7.57 -7.57
N ASP A 93 14.78 7.46 -6.35
CA ASP A 93 16.22 7.45 -6.03
C ASP A 93 16.66 6.18 -5.27
N ASP A 94 17.94 5.87 -5.39
CA ASP A 94 18.53 4.66 -4.80
C ASP A 94 18.58 4.68 -3.27
N ASN A 95 18.49 5.85 -2.62
CA ASN A 95 18.44 5.91 -1.16
C ASN A 95 17.06 5.49 -0.67
N THR A 96 16.00 6.01 -1.28
CA THR A 96 14.61 5.60 -0.99
C THR A 96 14.41 4.12 -1.26
N ARG A 97 14.95 3.60 -2.37
CA ARG A 97 14.91 2.16 -2.68
C ARG A 97 15.57 1.32 -1.59
N ARG A 98 16.81 1.66 -1.21
CA ARG A 98 17.56 0.95 -0.16
C ARG A 98 16.89 1.01 1.20
N TYR A 99 16.30 2.15 1.53
CA TYR A 99 15.56 2.32 2.76
C TYR A 99 14.31 1.45 2.80
N ALA A 100 13.50 1.45 1.74
CA ALA A 100 12.31 0.60 1.68
C ALA A 100 12.66 -0.89 1.78
N ILE A 101 13.76 -1.33 1.13
CA ILE A 101 14.26 -2.71 1.26
C ILE A 101 14.64 -3.03 2.72
N SER A 102 15.40 -2.16 3.39
CA SER A 102 15.82 -2.43 4.76
C SER A 102 14.66 -2.52 5.76
N GLN A 103 13.58 -1.76 5.51
CA GLN A 103 12.37 -1.86 6.31
C GLN A 103 11.62 -3.18 6.06
N ILE A 104 11.54 -3.64 4.81
CA ILE A 104 10.95 -4.96 4.47
C ILE A 104 11.74 -6.07 5.17
N GLU A 105 13.07 -6.00 5.13
CA GLU A 105 13.95 -6.97 5.79
C GLU A 105 13.81 -6.94 7.32
N ALA A 106 13.70 -5.76 7.93
CA ALA A 106 13.50 -5.62 9.37
C ALA A 106 12.17 -6.21 9.86
N LEU A 107 11.15 -6.24 9.00
CA LEU A 107 9.85 -6.86 9.26
C LEU A 107 9.86 -8.39 9.04
N GLY A 108 10.99 -8.96 8.62
CA GLY A 108 11.19 -10.38 8.36
C GLY A 108 10.83 -10.82 6.94
N GLY A 109 10.51 -9.88 6.04
CA GLY A 109 10.37 -10.15 4.61
C GLY A 109 11.72 -10.20 3.90
N SER A 110 11.72 -10.58 2.62
CA SER A 110 12.90 -10.47 1.78
C SER A 110 12.56 -9.90 0.40
N VAL A 111 13.50 -9.14 -0.17
CA VAL A 111 13.37 -8.54 -1.49
C VAL A 111 14.47 -9.08 -2.39
N ALA A 112 14.08 -9.75 -3.47
CA ALA A 112 14.98 -10.12 -4.56
C ALA A 112 14.60 -9.34 -5.82
N VAL A 113 15.60 -8.92 -6.59
CA VAL A 113 15.41 -8.35 -7.91
C VAL A 113 15.84 -9.40 -8.92
N ASP A 114 14.95 -9.80 -9.82
CA ASP A 114 15.32 -10.75 -10.87
C ASP A 114 16.16 -10.09 -11.97
N GLU A 115 16.69 -10.89 -12.89
CA GLU A 115 17.53 -10.43 -14.01
C GLU A 115 16.80 -9.44 -14.95
N GLN A 116 15.47 -9.37 -14.88
CA GLN A 116 14.62 -8.46 -15.65
C GLN A 116 14.28 -7.18 -14.87
N GLY A 117 14.80 -7.01 -13.65
CA GLY A 117 14.54 -5.86 -12.80
C GLY A 117 13.19 -5.93 -12.06
N ARG A 118 12.52 -7.09 -12.04
CA ARG A 118 11.25 -7.24 -11.32
C ARG A 118 11.49 -7.56 -9.86
N LEU A 119 10.69 -6.93 -9.00
CA LEU A 119 10.71 -7.16 -7.55
C LEU A 119 10.01 -8.48 -7.23
N GLN A 120 10.71 -9.35 -6.50
CA GLN A 120 10.19 -10.55 -5.88
C GLN A 120 10.20 -10.33 -4.37
N ILE A 121 9.03 -10.40 -3.75
CA ILE A 121 8.86 -10.15 -2.31
C ILE A 121 8.46 -11.44 -1.63
N GLN A 122 9.22 -11.84 -0.62
CA GLN A 122 8.83 -12.94 0.27
C GLN A 122 8.28 -12.36 1.58
N GLN A 123 7.12 -12.85 1.99
CA GLN A 123 6.49 -12.50 3.26
C GLN A 123 7.21 -13.22 4.42
N PRO A 124 7.16 -12.67 5.65
CA PRO A 124 7.75 -13.28 6.84
C PRO A 124 7.08 -14.61 7.19
N GLU A 125 7.84 -15.52 7.80
CA GLU A 125 7.28 -16.75 8.35
C GLU A 125 6.46 -16.42 9.60
N GLY A 126 5.14 -16.51 9.44
CA GLY A 126 4.16 -16.26 10.50
C GLY A 126 3.89 -14.77 10.70
N ASP A 127 2.61 -14.43 10.78
CA ASP A 127 2.11 -13.09 11.04
C ASP A 127 1.34 -13.03 12.36
#